data_AF-A0A485NRG0-F1
#
_entry.id   AF-A0A485NRG0-F1
#
_cell.length_a   1.000
_cell.length_b   1.000
_cell.length_c   1.000
_cell.angle_alpha   90.00
_cell.angle_beta   90.00
_cell.angle_gamma   90.00
#
_symmetry.space_group_name_H-M   'P 1'
#
loop_
_entity.id
_entity.type
_entity.pdbx_description
1 polymer ?
#
loop_
_entity_poly.entity_id
_entity_poly.type
_entity_poly.pdbx_seq_one_letter_code
_entity_poly.pdbx_strand_id
1 'polypeptide(L)'
;ETENGKHVSVLELLGNILIIPQATLGGRIKGRNMQYHSNSGKAEGLKLYPQFVTLCEKELAANSKTAEATVVAGTGYLPEQTGVIKLDTSGPYTHLV
;
A
#
# COMPACT_ATOMS: atom_id res chain seq x y z
N GLU A 1 -2.46 9.21 14.19
CA GLU A 1 -3.14 9.96 15.26
C GLU A 1 -2.17 11.02 15.76
N THR A 2 -2.62 12.25 15.97
CA THR A 2 -1.76 13.28 16.58
C THR A 2 -1.55 12.98 18.07
N GLU A 3 -0.60 13.63 18.73
CA GLU A 3 -0.38 13.51 20.18
C GLU A 3 -1.65 13.74 21.03
N ASN A 4 -2.58 14.57 20.55
CA ASN A 4 -3.85 14.88 21.23
C ASN A 4 -5.01 13.92 20.89
N GLY A 5 -4.74 12.82 20.20
CA GLY A 5 -5.75 11.82 19.85
C GLY A 5 -6.59 12.11 18.61
N LYS A 6 -6.29 13.19 17.87
CA LYS A 6 -7.02 13.54 16.64
C LYS A 6 -6.61 12.64 15.47
N HIS A 7 -7.61 12.12 14.74
CA HIS A 7 -7.40 11.46 13.45
C HIS A 7 -7.20 12.50 12.34
N VAL A 8 -6.13 12.31 11.57
CA VAL A 8 -5.71 13.19 10.47
C VAL A 8 -5.19 12.32 9.33
N SER A 9 -5.10 12.90 8.12
CA SER A 9 -4.51 12.20 6.97
C SER A 9 -3.01 11.98 7.17
N VAL A 10 -2.43 11.03 6.42
CA VAL A 10 -0.97 10.82 6.41
C VAL A 10 -0.20 12.07 5.96
N LEU A 11 -0.81 12.86 5.08
CA LEU A 11 -0.28 14.13 4.56
C LEU A 11 -0.22 15.23 5.62
N GLU A 12 -1.16 15.23 6.56
CA GLU A 12 -1.16 16.16 7.71
C GLU A 12 -0.25 15.66 8.83
N LEU A 13 -0.15 14.35 9.01
CA LEU A 13 0.69 13.70 10.02
C LEU A 13 2.18 13.73 9.65
N LEU A 14 2.51 14.00 8.38
CA LEU A 14 3.86 13.89 7.82
C LEU A 14 4.42 12.46 7.95
N GLY A 15 3.54 11.46 7.83
CA GLY A 15 3.91 10.05 7.97
C GLY A 15 4.52 9.47 6.69
N ASN A 16 5.41 8.49 6.87
CA ASN A 16 5.91 7.67 5.76
C ASN A 16 4.81 6.72 5.24
N ILE A 17 4.86 6.40 3.95
CA ILE A 17 3.92 5.51 3.28
C ILE A 17 4.67 4.27 2.79
N LEU A 18 4.28 3.08 3.26
CA LEU A 18 4.76 1.80 2.72
C LEU A 18 3.66 1.21 1.83
N ILE A 19 3.93 1.09 0.53
CA ILE A 19 2.99 0.51 -0.45
C ILE A 19 3.43 -0.92 -0.76
N ILE A 20 2.54 -1.89 -0.57
CA ILE A 20 2.83 -3.31 -0.81
C ILE A 20 1.87 -3.85 -1.88
N PRO A 21 2.37 -4.48 -2.95
CA PRO A 21 1.48 -5.15 -3.90
C PRO A 21 0.85 -6.37 -3.24
N GLN A 22 -0.49 -6.39 -3.11
CA GLN A 22 -1.21 -7.51 -2.48
C GLN A 22 -2.41 -7.96 -3.31
N ALA A 23 -2.13 -8.68 -4.41
CA ALA A 23 -3.16 -9.18 -5.31
C ALA A 23 -4.10 -10.22 -4.66
N THR A 24 -3.69 -10.86 -3.56
CA THR A 24 -4.52 -11.87 -2.89
C THR A 24 -5.79 -11.29 -2.26
N LEU A 25 -5.83 -9.97 -2.00
CA LEU A 25 -7.03 -9.28 -1.50
C LEU A 25 -8.23 -9.37 -2.46
N GLY A 26 -8.00 -9.54 -3.76
CA GLY A 26 -9.08 -9.73 -4.75
C GLY A 26 -9.63 -11.16 -4.81
N GLY A 27 -9.10 -12.07 -3.99
CA GLY A 27 -9.53 -13.46 -3.93
C GLY A 27 -10.99 -13.60 -3.52
N ARG A 28 -11.72 -14.49 -4.20
CA ARG A 28 -13.07 -14.93 -3.81
C ARG A 28 -13.08 -16.43 -3.53
N ILE A 29 -13.82 -16.84 -2.51
CA ILE A 29 -13.95 -18.26 -2.14
C ILE A 29 -14.73 -19.01 -3.23
N LYS A 30 -14.21 -20.17 -3.65
CA LYS A 30 -14.89 -21.16 -4.49
C LYS A 30 -14.67 -22.56 -3.92
N GLY A 31 -15.67 -23.05 -3.20
CA GLY A 31 -15.56 -24.29 -2.43
C GLY A 31 -14.51 -24.13 -1.32
N ARG A 32 -13.43 -24.92 -1.38
CA ARG A 32 -12.30 -24.86 -0.44
C ARG A 32 -11.08 -24.10 -0.97
N ASN A 33 -11.19 -23.49 -2.15
CA ASN A 33 -10.10 -22.77 -2.82
C ASN A 33 -10.41 -21.28 -2.96
N MET A 34 -9.37 -20.48 -3.20
CA MET A 34 -9.48 -19.08 -3.59
C MET A 34 -9.37 -18.95 -5.12
N GLN A 35 -10.22 -18.14 -5.74
CA GLN A 35 -10.13 -17.77 -7.15
C GLN A 35 -9.88 -16.27 -7.31
N TYR A 36 -9.11 -15.90 -8.33
CA TYR A 36 -8.63 -14.53 -8.56
C TYR A 36 -9.07 -13.98 -9.92
N HIS A 37 -10.18 -14.46 -10.48
CA HIS A 37 -10.63 -14.10 -11.83
C HIS A 37 -10.93 -12.61 -12.03
N SER A 38 -11.13 -11.85 -10.94
CA SER A 38 -11.36 -10.41 -10.98
C SER A 38 -10.07 -9.58 -10.87
N ASN A 39 -8.91 -10.21 -10.67
CA ASN A 39 -7.64 -9.49 -10.60
C ASN A 39 -7.17 -9.09 -12.00
N SER A 40 -6.46 -7.95 -12.07
CA SER A 40 -5.66 -7.62 -13.25
C SER A 40 -4.64 -8.72 -13.58
N GLY A 41 -4.35 -8.87 -14.87
CA GLY A 41 -3.30 -9.79 -15.33
C GLY A 41 -1.91 -9.34 -14.88
N LYS A 42 -0.93 -10.27 -14.88
CA LYS A 42 0.46 -10.00 -14.45
C LYS A 42 1.09 -8.80 -15.16
N ALA A 43 0.99 -8.73 -16.48
CA ALA A 43 1.57 -7.65 -17.28
C ALA A 43 0.90 -6.30 -16.98
N GLU A 44 -0.41 -6.32 -16.78
CA GLU A 44 -1.18 -5.12 -16.46
C GLU A 44 -0.82 -4.60 -15.07
N GLY A 45 -0.79 -5.44 -14.03
CA GLY A 45 -0.45 -4.93 -12.70
C GLY A 45 1.04 -4.61 -12.54
N LEU A 46 1.95 -5.22 -13.31
CA LEU A 46 3.35 -4.74 -13.42
C LEU A 46 3.45 -3.33 -14.00
N LYS A 47 2.44 -2.90 -14.77
CA LYS A 47 2.34 -1.53 -15.29
C LYS A 47 1.64 -0.60 -14.29
N LEU A 48 0.53 -1.05 -13.70
CA LEU A 48 -0.29 -0.22 -12.81
C LEU A 48 0.38 0.05 -11.47
N TYR A 49 1.05 -0.93 -10.86
CA TYR A 49 1.65 -0.79 -9.54
C TYR A 49 2.72 0.32 -9.49
N PRO A 50 3.72 0.36 -10.40
CA PRO A 50 4.68 1.47 -10.43
C PRO A 50 4.02 2.82 -10.70
N GLN A 51 2.99 2.87 -11.56
CA GLN A 51 2.25 4.11 -11.82
C GLN A 51 1.57 4.63 -10.55
N PHE A 52 0.96 3.73 -9.76
CA PHE A 52 0.36 4.08 -8.47
C PHE A 52 1.40 4.61 -7.48
N VAL A 53 2.54 3.93 -7.34
CA VAL A 53 3.65 4.40 -6.48
C VAL A 53 4.11 5.80 -6.89
N THR A 54 4.37 6.02 -8.18
CA THR A 54 4.80 7.33 -8.70
C THR A 54 3.75 8.43 -8.47
N LEU A 55 2.46 8.11 -8.52
CA LEU A 55 1.40 9.08 -8.19
C LEU A 55 1.43 9.45 -6.71
N CYS A 56 1.61 8.48 -5.81
CA CYS A 56 1.76 8.74 -4.38
C CYS A 56 3.00 9.58 -4.07
N GLU A 57 4.14 9.28 -4.71
CA GLU A 57 5.38 10.07 -4.57
C GLU A 57 5.18 11.52 -5.00
N LYS A 58 4.51 11.74 -6.14
CA LYS A 58 4.21 13.09 -6.64
C LYS A 58 3.29 13.86 -5.70
N GLU A 59 2.24 13.22 -5.20
CA GLU A 59 1.31 13.85 -4.27
C GLU A 59 2.00 14.24 -2.96
N LEU A 60 2.88 13.37 -2.45
CA LEU A 60 3.66 13.64 -1.26
C LEU A 60 4.68 14.78 -1.47
N ALA A 61 5.33 14.83 -2.65
CA ALA A 61 6.27 15.89 -2.99
C ALA A 61 5.61 17.25 -3.25
N ALA A 62 4.36 17.26 -3.73
CA ALA A 62 3.60 18.48 -3.97
C ALA A 62 3.11 19.14 -2.68
N ASN A 63 3.03 18.38 -1.58
CA ASN A 63 2.65 18.91 -0.28
C ASN A 63 3.84 19.61 0.38
N SER A 64 3.73 20.93 0.58
CA SER A 64 4.81 21.77 1.13
C SER A 64 5.20 21.44 2.58
N LYS A 65 4.38 20.67 3.30
CA LYS A 65 4.62 20.30 4.70
C LYS A 65 5.45 19.01 4.86
N THR A 66 5.59 18.21 3.80
CA THR A 66 6.09 16.82 3.86
C THR A 66 7.53 16.64 3.38
N ALA A 67 8.40 17.65 3.56
CA ALA A 67 9.78 17.63 3.06
C ALA A 67 10.62 16.42 3.53
N GLU A 68 10.26 15.79 4.65
CA GLU A 68 10.95 14.61 5.21
C GLU A 68 10.18 13.28 5.05
N ALA A 69 8.92 13.34 4.61
CA ALA A 69 8.10 12.14 4.46
C ALA A 69 8.46 11.40 3.16
N THR A 70 8.48 10.07 3.21
CA THR A 70 8.88 9.23 2.08
C THR A 70 7.82 8.19 1.72
N VAL A 71 7.79 7.85 0.43
CA VAL A 71 7.08 6.68 -0.08
C VAL A 71 8.11 5.57 -0.27
N VAL A 72 7.86 4.42 0.35
CA VAL A 72 8.66 3.21 0.17
C VAL A 72 7.80 2.19 -0.56
N ALA A 73 8.27 1.77 -1.74
CA ALA A 73 7.63 0.71 -2.50
C ALA A 73 8.17 -0.65 -2.06
N GLY A 74 7.28 -1.52 -1.61
CA GLY A 74 7.60 -2.92 -1.35
C GLY A 74 7.87 -3.67 -2.66
N THR A 75 8.78 -4.64 -2.60
CA THR A 75 8.96 -5.67 -3.62
C THR A 75 8.10 -6.88 -3.23
N GLY A 76 7.46 -7.53 -4.21
CA GLY A 76 6.42 -8.51 -3.88
C GLY A 76 5.45 -8.88 -4.99
N TYR A 77 5.49 -8.18 -6.12
CA TYR A 77 4.48 -8.35 -7.18
C TYR A 77 4.66 -9.68 -7.93
N LEU A 78 5.89 -10.19 -8.02
CA LEU A 78 6.22 -11.43 -8.73
C LEU A 78 6.30 -12.62 -7.75
N PRO A 79 5.86 -13.84 -8.15
CA PRO A 79 5.95 -15.04 -7.31
C PRO A 79 7.37 -15.36 -6.82
N GLU A 80 8.38 -15.01 -7.61
CA GLU A 80 9.81 -15.18 -7.30
C GLU A 80 10.32 -14.14 -6.29
N GLN A 81 9.58 -13.06 -6.10
CA GLN A 81 9.86 -11.97 -5.16
C GLN A 81 8.88 -12.09 -4.00
N THR A 82 9.14 -12.98 -3.06
CA THR A 82 8.34 -13.05 -1.82
C THR A 82 8.75 -11.89 -0.90
N GLY A 83 7.84 -10.94 -0.70
CA GLY A 83 8.04 -9.84 0.23
C GLY A 83 7.79 -10.30 1.66
N VAL A 84 8.85 -10.53 2.44
CA VAL A 84 8.74 -10.71 3.89
C VAL A 84 8.73 -9.33 4.54
N ILE A 85 7.67 -9.02 5.29
CA ILE A 85 7.52 -7.74 5.98
C ILE A 85 7.39 -8.03 7.48
N LYS A 86 8.15 -7.28 8.29
CA LYS A 86 7.96 -7.21 9.73
C LYS A 86 7.25 -5.90 10.06
N LEU A 87 6.08 -6.00 10.68
CA LEU A 87 5.30 -4.84 11.14
C LEU A 87 5.34 -4.79 12.66
N ASP A 88 5.60 -3.60 13.18
CA ASP A 88 5.47 -3.27 14.59
C ASP A 88 4.49 -2.10 14.71
N THR A 89 3.47 -2.23 15.53
CA THR A 89 2.33 -1.29 15.56
C THR A 89 1.76 -1.18 16.97
N SER A 90 1.38 0.05 17.35
CA SER A 90 0.64 0.36 18.58
C SER A 90 -0.87 0.14 18.46
N GLY A 91 -1.32 -0.54 17.40
CA GLY A 91 -2.73 -0.73 17.07
C GLY A 91 -2.90 -0.53 15.56
N PRO A 92 -3.07 -1.59 14.75
CA PRO A 92 -2.97 -1.49 13.30
C PRO A 92 -4.08 -0.67 12.64
N TYR A 93 -5.13 -0.33 13.40
CA TYR A 93 -6.27 0.49 12.98
C TYR A 93 -6.68 0.20 11.53
N THR A 94 -6.95 -1.08 11.23
CA THR A 94 -7.07 -1.59 9.86
C THR A 94 -8.35 -1.11 9.20
N HIS A 95 -8.24 -0.56 8.00
CA HIS A 95 -9.35 -0.11 7.17
C HIS A 95 -9.35 -0.88 5.84
N LEU A 96 -10.55 -1.13 5.30
CA LEU A 96 -10.76 -1.62 3.94
C LEU A 96 -11.60 -0.57 3.20
N VAL A 97 -11.11 -0.11 2.05
CA VAL A 97 -11.73 0.91 1.20
C VAL A 97 -12.12 0.29 -0.14
#